data_AF-A0A923ZCJ8-F1
#
_entry.id   AF-A0A923ZCJ8-F1
#
_cell.length_a   1.000
_cell.length_b   1.000
_cell.length_c   1.000
_cell.angle_alpha   90.00
_cell.angle_beta   90.00
_cell.angle_gamma   90.00
#
_symmetry.space_group_name_H-M   'P 1'
#
loop_
_entity.id
_entity.type
_entity.pdbx_description
1 polymer ?
#
loop_
_entity_poly.entity_id
_entity_poly.type
_entity_poly.pdbx_seq_one_letter_code
_entity_poly.pdbx_strand_id
1 'polypeptide(L)'
;MDFLYRTLLYCGTAGSLAACAGVPLIDWEHGARRGEIVEFINIDTPGVNLPPCLAALPAAERTGRRFVKVQRFQRRFVGVEIAEVAAGVSTALGTQVEIFPADCDAGKLARVTRALSAE
;
A
#
# COMPACT_ATOMS: atom_id res chain seq x y z
N MET A 1 -29.79 -64.37 15.25
CA MET A 1 -30.05 -64.32 16.69
C MET A 1 -28.73 -64.17 17.43
N ASP A 2 -28.41 -63.07 18.13
CA ASP A 2 -28.17 -61.66 17.72
C ASP A 2 -27.48 -60.92 18.91
N PHE A 3 -26.77 -59.78 18.85
CA PHE A 3 -26.46 -58.76 17.81
C PHE A 3 -24.94 -58.80 17.44
N LEU A 4 -24.31 -58.02 16.54
CA LEU A 4 -24.36 -56.61 16.06
C LEU A 4 -23.59 -55.56 16.93
N TYR A 5 -22.87 -54.64 16.25
CA TYR A 5 -22.03 -53.50 16.71
C TYR A 5 -20.57 -53.81 17.16
N ARG A 6 -19.50 -53.40 16.43
CA ARG A 6 -19.02 -52.04 16.02
C ARG A 6 -18.36 -51.32 17.21
N THR A 7 -17.04 -51.05 17.20
CA THR A 7 -16.47 -49.85 16.56
C THR A 7 -14.96 -50.03 16.25
N LEU A 8 -14.50 -49.41 15.16
CA LEU A 8 -13.17 -49.55 14.58
C LEU A 8 -12.11 -48.61 15.21
N LEU A 9 -10.84 -48.94 14.97
CA LEU A 9 -9.71 -48.01 15.05
C LEU A 9 -10.05 -46.65 14.41
N TYR A 10 -9.54 -45.56 14.97
CA TYR A 10 -9.23 -44.39 14.15
C TYR A 10 -7.80 -43.90 14.36
N CYS A 11 -7.14 -43.67 13.22
CA CYS A 11 -5.72 -43.35 13.11
C CYS A 11 -5.47 -41.90 13.53
N GLY A 12 -4.24 -41.60 13.97
CA GLY A 12 -3.89 -40.26 14.46
C GLY A 12 -3.90 -39.20 13.36
N THR A 13 -4.28 -37.98 13.73
CA THR A 13 -4.16 -36.77 12.90
C THR A 13 -3.30 -35.73 13.61
N ALA A 14 -1.98 -35.82 13.43
CA ALA A 14 -1.08 -34.72 13.76
C ALA A 14 -1.26 -33.62 12.71
N GLY A 15 -2.15 -32.66 12.99
CA GLY A 15 -2.46 -31.56 12.09
C GLY A 15 -1.32 -30.53 12.05
N SER A 16 -0.46 -30.61 11.03
CA SER A 16 0.51 -29.55 10.72
C SER A 16 -0.24 -28.27 10.36
N LEU A 17 -0.12 -27.24 11.20
CA LEU A 17 -0.70 -25.92 10.96
C LEU A 17 -0.02 -25.26 9.76
N ALA A 18 -0.62 -25.38 8.58
CA ALA A 18 -0.24 -24.60 7.41
C ALA A 18 -0.55 -23.12 7.67
N ALA A 19 0.47 -22.35 7.99
CA ALA A 19 0.37 -20.90 8.12
C ALA A 19 0.15 -20.27 6.74
N CYS A 20 -1.11 -20.19 6.31
CA CYS A 20 -1.49 -19.42 5.14
C CYS A 20 -1.20 -17.93 5.41
N ALA A 21 -0.04 -17.46 4.92
CA ALA A 21 0.23 -16.04 4.76
C ALA A 21 -0.72 -15.49 3.68
N GLY A 22 -1.95 -15.16 4.11
CA GLY A 22 -2.94 -14.55 3.23
C GLY A 22 -2.40 -13.24 2.70
N VAL A 23 -2.28 -13.14 1.37
CA VAL A 23 -1.93 -11.88 0.72
C VAL A 23 -3.01 -10.86 1.11
N PRO A 24 -2.67 -9.74 1.75
CA PRO A 24 -3.69 -8.77 2.15
C PRO A 24 -4.42 -8.28 0.89
N LEU A 25 -5.75 -8.23 0.94
CA LEU A 25 -6.56 -7.74 -0.17
C LEU A 25 -6.25 -6.25 -0.42
N ILE A 26 -6.31 -5.82 -1.68
CA ILE A 26 -6.11 -4.41 -2.07
C ILE A 26 -7.49 -3.73 -2.03
N ASP A 27 -7.59 -2.55 -1.43
CA ASP A 27 -8.89 -1.95 -1.11
C ASP A 27 -9.41 -1.03 -2.22
N TRP A 28 -9.62 -1.62 -3.40
CA TRP A 28 -10.12 -0.92 -4.58
C TRP A 28 -11.50 -0.28 -4.37
N GLU A 29 -12.34 -0.91 -3.54
CA GLU A 29 -13.72 -0.51 -3.26
C GLU A 29 -13.78 0.79 -2.45
N HIS A 30 -12.95 0.95 -1.40
CA HIS A 30 -12.93 2.18 -0.59
C HIS A 30 -12.00 3.27 -1.15
N GLY A 31 -11.79 3.26 -2.48
CA GLY A 31 -11.19 4.38 -3.20
C GLY A 31 -9.69 4.24 -3.51
N ALA A 32 -9.04 3.12 -3.17
CA ALA A 32 -7.67 2.89 -3.60
C ALA A 32 -7.58 2.83 -5.14
N ARG A 33 -6.44 3.27 -5.68
CA ARG A 33 -6.14 3.31 -7.12
C ARG A 33 -4.76 2.73 -7.36
N ARG A 34 -4.52 2.23 -8.57
CA ARG A 34 -3.18 1.80 -9.02
C ARG A 34 -2.42 3.02 -9.55
N GLY A 35 -1.18 3.19 -9.12
CA GLY A 35 -0.24 4.18 -9.65
C GLY A 35 1.18 3.62 -9.72
N GLU A 36 2.12 4.42 -10.20
CA GLU A 36 3.53 4.07 -10.34
C GLU A 36 4.41 5.16 -9.71
N ILE A 37 5.43 4.78 -8.93
CA ILE A 37 6.39 5.75 -8.37
C ILE A 37 7.29 6.27 -9.49
N VAL A 38 7.21 7.58 -9.77
CA VAL A 38 8.01 8.24 -10.82
C VAL A 38 9.09 9.17 -10.28
N GLU A 39 8.99 9.63 -9.03
CA GLU A 39 9.99 10.52 -8.41
C GLU A 39 10.00 10.39 -6.89
N PHE A 40 11.19 10.53 -6.28
CA PHE A 40 11.34 10.70 -4.83
C PHE A 40 11.45 12.19 -4.49
N ILE A 41 10.67 12.65 -3.51
CA ILE A 41 10.67 14.06 -3.09
C ILE A 41 11.59 14.21 -1.88
N ASN A 42 12.73 14.87 -2.07
CA ASN A 42 13.62 15.24 -0.96
C ASN A 42 13.24 16.62 -0.39
N ILE A 43 12.41 16.58 0.66
CA ILE A 43 11.90 17.75 1.39
C ILE A 43 12.96 18.58 2.11
N ASP A 44 14.13 18.02 2.39
CA ASP A 44 15.21 18.67 3.16
C ASP A 44 16.17 19.44 2.24
N THR A 45 15.93 19.40 0.92
CA THR A 45 16.72 20.14 -0.07
C THR A 45 16.44 21.65 0.05
N PRO A 46 17.45 22.48 0.40
CA PRO A 46 17.25 23.90 0.59
C PRO A 46 16.83 24.58 -0.73
N GLY A 47 15.84 25.48 -0.64
CA GLY A 47 15.33 26.22 -1.80
C GLY A 47 14.29 25.47 -2.65
N VAL A 48 13.92 24.22 -2.30
CA VAL A 48 12.78 23.54 -2.96
C VAL A 48 11.48 24.23 -2.60
N ASN A 49 10.73 24.66 -3.62
CA ASN A 49 9.36 25.13 -3.44
C ASN A 49 8.45 23.93 -3.16
N LEU A 50 7.95 23.81 -1.93
CA LEU A 50 7.12 22.69 -1.52
C LEU A 50 5.69 22.85 -2.07
N PRO A 51 5.10 21.80 -2.68
CA PRO A 51 3.72 21.81 -3.13
C PRO A 51 2.75 21.90 -1.94
N PRO A 52 1.50 22.36 -2.12
CA PRO A 52 0.68 22.87 -1.00
C PRO A 52 0.45 21.84 0.11
N CYS A 53 0.24 20.56 -0.21
CA CYS A 53 0.11 19.50 0.79
C CYS A 53 1.39 19.19 1.60
N LEU A 54 2.59 19.49 1.08
CA LEU A 54 3.84 19.38 1.84
C LEU A 54 4.20 20.68 2.56
N ALA A 55 3.76 21.82 2.04
CA ALA A 55 3.87 23.12 2.70
C ALA A 55 2.93 23.24 3.92
N ALA A 56 1.74 22.65 3.84
CA ALA A 56 0.75 22.61 4.93
C ALA A 56 1.16 21.70 6.12
N LEU A 57 2.08 20.76 5.92
CA LEU A 57 2.58 19.90 6.98
C LEU A 57 3.64 20.62 7.85
N PRO A 58 3.50 20.62 9.19
CA PRO A 58 4.52 21.13 10.11
C PRO A 58 5.88 20.48 9.87
N ALA A 59 6.98 21.24 9.97
CA ALA A 59 8.32 20.70 9.67
C ALA A 59 8.67 19.45 10.49
N ALA A 60 8.32 19.41 11.78
CA ALA A 60 8.50 18.26 12.65
C ALA A 60 7.70 17.02 12.22
N GLU A 61 6.56 17.20 11.55
CA GLU A 61 5.78 16.12 10.97
C GLU A 61 6.30 15.65 9.60
N ARG A 62 7.33 16.29 9.03
CA ARG A 62 7.91 15.88 7.74
C ARG A 62 9.18 15.04 7.91
N THR A 63 9.97 15.33 8.95
CA THR A 63 11.21 14.60 9.26
C THR A 63 10.96 13.10 9.42
N GLY A 64 11.76 12.27 8.73
CA GLY A 64 11.68 10.80 8.80
C GLY A 64 10.55 10.15 7.99
N ARG A 65 9.66 10.93 7.36
CA ARG A 65 8.66 10.41 6.41
C ARG A 65 9.20 10.42 5.00
N ARG A 66 8.68 9.52 4.16
CA ARG A 66 9.08 9.37 2.76
C ARG A 66 7.97 9.89 1.87
N PHE A 67 8.30 10.78 0.94
CA PHE A 67 7.35 11.38 0.01
C PHE A 67 7.74 11.06 -1.43
N VAL A 68 6.75 10.76 -2.27
CA VAL A 68 6.95 10.38 -3.68
C VAL A 68 5.94 11.08 -4.58
N LYS A 69 6.31 11.29 -5.84
CA LYS A 69 5.33 11.52 -6.91
C LYS A 69 4.91 10.18 -7.48
N VAL A 70 3.59 9.97 -7.54
CA VAL A 70 2.95 8.79 -8.11
C VAL A 70 2.23 9.21 -9.37
N GLN A 71 2.58 8.59 -10.50
CA GLN A 71 1.84 8.74 -11.75
C GLN A 71 0.65 7.77 -11.77
N ARG A 72 -0.55 8.28 -11.97
CA ARG A 72 -1.80 7.52 -11.94
C ARG A 72 -2.50 7.55 -13.29
N PHE A 73 -2.52 6.39 -13.95
CA PHE A 73 -3.20 6.20 -15.23
C PHE A 73 -4.72 5.99 -15.01
N GLN A 74 -5.55 6.86 -15.59
CA GLN A 74 -7.01 6.77 -15.57
C GLN A 74 -7.57 6.86 -16.99
N ARG A 75 -7.79 5.70 -17.63
CA ARG A 75 -8.33 5.53 -18.99
C ARG A 75 -7.55 6.31 -20.07
N ARG A 76 -7.81 7.61 -20.19
CA ARG A 76 -7.20 8.53 -21.19
C ARG A 76 -6.36 9.65 -20.56
N PHE A 77 -6.32 9.74 -19.23
CA PHE A 77 -5.62 10.80 -18.50
C PHE A 77 -4.53 10.22 -17.61
N VAL A 78 -3.44 10.99 -17.49
CA VAL A 78 -2.31 10.69 -16.61
C VAL A 78 -2.30 11.76 -15.53
N GLY A 79 -2.70 11.40 -14.31
CA GLY A 79 -2.56 12.26 -13.14
C GLY A 79 -1.18 12.09 -12.50
N VAL A 80 -0.69 13.13 -11.83
CA VAL A 80 0.45 13.03 -10.91
C VAL A 80 -0.03 13.46 -9.54
N GLU A 81 0.18 12.61 -8.54
CA GLU A 81 -0.22 12.86 -7.16
C GLU A 81 0.99 12.75 -6.23
N ILE A 82 0.94 13.48 -5.12
CA ILE A 82 2.02 13.51 -4.13
C ILE A 82 1.57 12.74 -2.91
N ALA A 83 2.31 11.69 -2.59
CA ALA A 83 1.93 10.74 -1.56
C ALA A 83 3.02 10.57 -0.50
N GLU A 84 2.58 10.43 0.75
CA GLU A 84 3.38 9.77 1.78
C GLU A 84 3.44 8.27 1.50
N VAL A 85 4.61 7.68 1.69
CA VAL A 85 4.79 6.23 1.71
C VAL A 85 4.77 5.71 3.14
N ALA A 86 3.84 4.80 3.44
CA ALA A 86 3.77 4.12 4.73
C ALA A 86 5.09 3.41 5.09
N ALA A 87 5.32 3.20 6.40
CA ALA A 87 6.48 2.49 6.90
C ALA A 87 6.51 1.04 6.39
N GLY A 88 7.71 0.50 6.12
CA GLY A 88 7.90 -0.87 5.64
C GLY A 88 7.56 -1.12 4.16
N VAL A 89 6.88 -0.18 3.47
CA VAL A 89 6.61 -0.32 2.03
C VAL A 89 7.90 -0.15 1.23
N SER A 90 8.17 -1.11 0.34
CA SER A 90 9.27 -1.03 -0.63
C SER A 90 9.00 0.06 -1.66
N THR A 91 10.03 0.83 -1.99
CA THR A 91 9.93 1.97 -2.91
C THR A 91 11.11 2.00 -3.86
N ALA A 92 10.86 1.72 -5.14
CA ALA A 92 11.77 2.00 -6.24
C ALA A 92 11.02 2.74 -7.36
N LEU A 93 11.74 3.45 -8.22
CA LEU A 93 11.14 4.04 -9.42
C LEU A 93 10.57 2.93 -10.32
N GLY A 94 9.45 3.19 -10.99
CA GLY A 94 8.72 2.18 -11.77
C GLY A 94 7.96 1.15 -10.92
N THR A 95 8.02 1.22 -9.59
CA THR A 95 7.22 0.32 -8.73
C THR A 95 5.75 0.70 -8.79
N GLN A 96 4.89 -0.23 -9.15
CA GLN A 96 3.44 -0.05 -9.04
C GLN A 96 3.02 -0.09 -7.58
N VAL A 97 2.06 0.75 -7.21
CA VAL A 97 1.61 0.97 -5.83
C VAL A 97 0.09 1.07 -5.73
N GLU A 98 -0.42 0.72 -4.56
CA GLU A 98 -1.75 1.15 -4.10
C GLU A 98 -1.61 2.61 -3.61
N ILE A 99 -2.38 3.52 -4.19
CA ILE A 99 -2.55 4.91 -3.73
C ILE A 99 -3.97 5.10 -3.22
N PHE A 100 -4.12 5.78 -2.08
CA PHE A 100 -5.34 6.48 -1.70
C PHE A 100 -5.21 7.95 -2.10
N PRO A 101 -5.95 8.40 -3.14
CA PRO A 101 -5.85 9.77 -3.64
C PRO A 101 -6.25 10.82 -2.62
N ALA A 102 -5.63 12.01 -2.73
CA ALA A 102 -6.04 13.18 -1.98
C ALA A 102 -5.77 14.47 -2.76
N ASP A 103 -6.48 15.53 -2.40
CA ASP A 103 -6.36 16.85 -3.01
C ASP A 103 -5.18 17.62 -2.40
N CYS A 104 -4.04 17.62 -3.11
CA CYS A 104 -2.83 18.30 -2.64
C CYS A 104 -3.00 19.82 -2.57
N ASP A 105 -3.80 20.41 -3.45
CA ASP A 105 -4.03 21.86 -3.50
C ASP A 105 -4.90 22.31 -2.32
N ALA A 106 -5.84 21.47 -1.88
CA ALA A 106 -6.55 21.61 -0.60
C ALA A 106 -5.71 21.22 0.64
N GLY A 107 -4.38 21.06 0.49
CA GLY A 107 -3.45 20.73 1.57
C GLY A 107 -3.49 19.27 2.05
N LYS A 108 -4.20 18.37 1.36
CA LYS A 108 -4.37 16.97 1.78
C LYS A 108 -3.38 16.07 1.04
N LEU A 109 -2.66 15.24 1.79
CA LEU A 109 -1.65 14.36 1.22
C LEU A 109 -2.22 12.98 0.85
N ALA A 110 -1.87 12.48 -0.33
CA ALA A 110 -2.22 11.11 -0.73
C ALA A 110 -1.39 10.10 0.07
N ARG A 111 -1.79 8.82 0.10
CA ARG A 111 -1.07 7.79 0.85
C ARG A 111 -0.83 6.54 0.02
N VAL A 112 0.43 6.10 -0.01
CA VAL A 112 0.86 4.80 -0.53
C VAL A 112 0.92 3.80 0.62
N THR A 113 0.07 2.79 0.56
CA THR A 113 -0.12 1.76 1.59
C THR A 113 0.68 0.48 1.32
N ARG A 114 0.97 0.18 0.06
CA ARG A 114 1.75 -1.00 -0.37
C ARG A 114 2.33 -0.84 -1.77
N ALA A 115 3.40 -1.58 -2.03
CA ALA A 115 3.82 -1.92 -3.38
C ALA A 115 2.95 -3.06 -3.92
N LEU A 116 2.77 -3.07 -5.24
CA LEU A 116 2.16 -4.15 -6.00
C LEU A 116 3.29 -4.93 -6.68
N SER A 117 3.24 -6.25 -6.59
CA SER A 117 4.13 -7.10 -7.37
C SER A 117 3.81 -6.95 -8.85
N ALA A 118 4.82 -7.01 -9.71
CA ALA A 118 4.59 -7.40 -11.10
C ALA A 118 4.13 -8.86 -11.11
N GLU A 119 2.96 -9.11 -11.68
CA GLU A 119 2.43 -10.45 -12.00
C GLU A 119 3.11 -11.02 -13.25
#